data_AF-A0A7S4BT38-F1
#
_entry.id   AF-A0A7S4BT38-F1
#
_cell.length_a   1.000
_cell.length_b   1.000
_cell.length_c   1.000
_cell.angle_alpha   90.00
_cell.angle_beta   90.00
_cell.angle_gamma   90.00
#
_symmetry.space_group_name_H-M   'P 1'
#
loop_
_entity.id
_entity.type
_entity.pdbx_description
1 polymer ?
#
loop_
_entity_poly.entity_id
_entity_poly.type
_entity_poly.pdbx_seq_one_letter_code
_entity_poly.pdbx_strand_id
1 'polypeptide(L)'
;MGVHISKVRSLELDTKEWSPSLVSLMAAMGNRRLNDAWQARLPEEQRITPDASNAQREAFIRNKYEFRAFVPEWPVPAHALHVAALVDDVGGAATALVRGASVEAP
;
A
#
# COMPACT_ATOMS: atom_id res chain seq x y z
N MET A 1 9.35 3.57 -11.41
CA MET A 1 7.96 3.93 -11.03
C MET A 1 7.90 5.42 -10.79
N GLY A 2 6.82 6.09 -11.20
CA GLY A 2 6.66 7.54 -11.00
C GLY A 2 5.98 7.90 -9.67
N VAL A 3 5.93 9.20 -9.36
CA VAL A 3 5.32 9.76 -8.12
C VAL A 3 3.82 9.50 -7.98
N HIS A 4 3.15 9.12 -9.08
CA HIS A 4 1.75 8.70 -9.09
C HIS A 4 1.54 7.28 -8.54
N ILE A 5 2.61 6.48 -8.42
CA ILE A 5 2.59 5.12 -7.85
C ILE A 5 3.25 5.11 -6.47
N SER A 6 4.44 5.69 -6.36
CA SER A 6 5.24 5.65 -5.13
C SER A 6 5.93 6.98 -4.89
N LYS A 7 5.75 7.53 -3.69
CA LYS A 7 6.49 8.69 -3.18
C LYS A 7 7.48 8.18 -2.13
N VAL A 8 8.77 8.29 -2.41
CA VAL A 8 9.84 7.79 -1.52
C VAL A 8 10.42 8.95 -0.72
N ARG A 9 10.57 8.76 0.59
CA ARG A 9 11.18 9.70 1.54
C ARG A 9 12.13 8.93 2.44
N SER A 10 13.34 9.44 2.64
CA SER A 10 14.34 8.89 3.56
C SER A 10 13.96 9.22 5.00
N LEU A 11 14.04 8.23 5.90
CA LEU A 11 13.81 8.44 7.33
C LEU A 11 14.92 9.24 8.02
N GLU A 12 16.12 9.24 7.43
CA GLU A 12 17.30 9.88 8.00
C GLU A 12 17.62 11.23 7.33
N LEU A 13 17.46 11.30 6.00
CA LEU A 13 17.87 12.48 5.23
C LEU A 13 16.74 13.51 5.04
N ASP A 14 15.49 13.06 4.96
CA ASP A 14 14.34 13.93 4.67
C ASP A 14 13.58 14.34 5.94
N THR A 15 14.29 14.65 7.03
CA THR A 15 13.68 14.90 8.36
C THR A 15 12.65 16.04 8.36
N LYS A 16 12.77 17.02 7.46
CA LYS A 16 11.82 18.13 7.31
C LYS A 16 10.51 17.75 6.62
N GLU A 17 10.49 16.62 5.93
CA GLU A 17 9.36 16.10 5.15
C GLU A 17 8.46 15.16 5.99
N TRP A 18 8.89 14.80 7.20
CA TRP A 18 8.17 13.93 8.14
C TRP A 18 7.36 14.74 9.17
N SER A 19 6.11 15.06 8.84
CA SER A 19 5.20 15.66 9.82
C SER A 19 4.79 14.65 10.91
N PRO A 20 4.43 15.10 12.13
CA PRO A 20 3.95 14.20 13.19
C PRO A 20 2.75 13.33 12.76
N SER A 21 1.86 13.89 11.92
CA SER A 21 0.73 13.16 11.35
C SER A 21 1.17 12.06 10.39
N LEU A 22 2.16 12.33 9.52
CA LEU A 22 2.69 11.34 8.58
C LEU A 22 3.41 10.20 9.32
N VAL A 23 4.19 10.53 10.37
CA VAL A 23 4.85 9.52 11.20
C VAL A 23 3.81 8.64 11.90
N SER A 24 2.77 9.26 12.49
CA SER A 24 1.69 8.52 13.15
C SER A 24 0.96 7.60 12.18
N LEU A 25 0.68 8.07 10.96
CA LEU A 25 0.08 7.28 9.89
C LEU A 25 0.95 6.08 9.51
N MET A 26 2.25 6.28 9.28
CA MET A 26 3.17 5.20 8.94
C MET A 26 3.29 4.17 10.07
N ALA A 27 3.33 4.62 11.32
CA ALA A 27 3.37 3.75 12.49
C ALA A 27 2.06 2.95 12.67
N ALA A 28 0.89 3.58 12.44
CA ALA A 28 -0.41 2.92 12.55
C ALA A 28 -0.63 1.86 11.47
N MET A 29 -0.16 2.11 10.23
CA MET A 29 -0.25 1.13 9.14
C MET A 29 0.74 -0.01 9.33
N GLY A 30 2.04 0.31 9.35
CA GLY A 30 3.12 -0.67 9.36
C GLY A 30 3.14 -1.62 8.15
N ASN A 31 4.25 -2.34 7.99
CA ASN A 31 4.44 -3.24 6.84
C ASN A 31 3.50 -4.45 6.86
N ARG A 32 3.13 -4.95 8.05
CA ARG A 32 2.26 -6.13 8.18
C ARG A 32 0.89 -5.88 7.52
N ARG A 33 0.16 -4.87 7.97
CA ARG A 33 -1.19 -4.56 7.45
C ARG A 33 -1.16 -4.23 5.96
N LEU A 34 -0.16 -3.47 5.51
CA LEU A 34 -0.01 -3.14 4.10
C LEU A 34 0.32 -4.37 3.25
N ASN A 35 1.13 -5.30 3.76
CA ASN A 35 1.38 -6.56 3.06
C ASN A 35 0.13 -7.43 3.03
N ASP A 36 -0.64 -7.50 4.10
CA ASP A 36 -1.91 -8.25 4.13
C ASP A 36 -2.88 -7.75 3.03
N ALA A 37 -2.89 -6.45 2.74
CA ALA A 37 -3.70 -5.88 1.66
C ALA A 37 -3.07 -6.06 0.26
N TRP A 38 -1.80 -5.68 0.10
CA TRP A 38 -1.11 -5.66 -1.20
C TRP A 38 -0.60 -7.02 -1.67
N GLN A 39 -0.52 -8.02 -0.78
CA GLN A 39 0.00 -9.36 -1.07
C GLN A 39 -1.03 -10.44 -0.72
N ALA A 40 -2.32 -10.09 -0.60
CA ALA A 40 -3.39 -11.00 -0.20
C ALA A 40 -3.49 -12.26 -1.09
N ARG A 41 -3.12 -12.16 -2.38
CA ARG A 41 -3.10 -13.27 -3.35
C ARG A 41 -1.69 -13.65 -3.81
N LEU A 42 -0.64 -13.22 -3.10
CA LEU A 42 0.73 -13.52 -3.48
C LEU A 42 1.02 -15.03 -3.33
N PRO A 43 1.35 -15.76 -4.42
CA PRO A 43 1.79 -17.14 -4.31
C PRO A 43 3.12 -17.23 -3.58
N GLU A 44 3.32 -18.31 -2.81
CA GLU A 44 4.56 -18.52 -2.05
C GLU A 44 5.79 -18.58 -2.97
N GLU A 45 5.62 -19.15 -4.16
CA GLU A 45 6.67 -19.30 -5.16
C GLU A 45 7.12 -17.96 -5.77
N GLN A 46 6.29 -16.91 -5.65
CA GLN A 46 6.61 -15.56 -6.11
C GLN A 46 7.15 -14.66 -4.98
N ARG A 47 7.24 -15.16 -3.74
CA ARG A 47 7.90 -14.43 -2.65
C ARG A 47 9.40 -14.34 -2.95
N ILE A 48 9.93 -13.13 -2.87
CA ILE A 48 11.35 -12.86 -3.04
C ILE A 48 12.05 -12.81 -1.68
N THR A 49 13.31 -13.22 -1.67
CA THR A 49 14.18 -13.25 -0.50
C THR A 49 15.17 -12.07 -0.50
N PRO A 50 15.88 -11.82 0.62
CA PRO A 50 16.89 -10.76 0.68
C PRO A 50 18.06 -10.92 -0.31
N ASP A 51 18.31 -12.12 -0.83
CA ASP A 51 19.32 -12.42 -1.83
C ASP A 51 18.81 -12.31 -3.29
N ALA A 52 17.53 -11.98 -3.49
CA ALA A 52 16.96 -11.81 -4.82
C ALA A 52 17.72 -10.74 -5.64
N SER A 53 17.95 -11.05 -6.91
CA SER A 53 18.59 -10.17 -7.87
C SER A 53 17.79 -8.88 -8.09
N ASN A 54 18.45 -7.84 -8.61
CA ASN A 54 17.79 -6.57 -8.94
C ASN A 54 16.63 -6.77 -9.93
N ALA A 55 16.78 -7.66 -10.91
CA ALA A 55 15.73 -7.97 -11.88
C ALA A 55 14.50 -8.61 -11.21
N GLN A 56 14.71 -9.57 -10.30
CA GLN A 56 13.62 -10.20 -9.53
C GLN A 56 12.91 -9.18 -8.63
N ARG A 57 13.67 -8.29 -7.97
CA ARG A 57 13.11 -7.22 -7.14
C ARG A 57 12.26 -6.25 -7.95
N GLU A 58 12.77 -5.79 -9.10
CA GLU A 58 12.03 -4.87 -9.96
C GLU A 58 10.71 -5.50 -10.43
N ALA A 59 10.77 -6.74 -10.93
CA ALA A 59 9.58 -7.46 -11.40
C ALA A 59 8.53 -7.60 -10.28
N PHE A 60 8.97 -8.00 -9.08
CA PHE A 60 8.08 -8.12 -7.91
C PHE A 60 7.45 -6.78 -7.52
N ILE A 61 8.23 -5.70 -7.47
CA ILE A 61 7.77 -4.36 -7.08
C ILE A 61 6.75 -3.83 -8.09
N ARG A 62 6.99 -3.99 -9.40
CA ARG A 62 6.03 -3.60 -10.44
C ARG A 62 4.74 -4.42 -10.37
N ASN A 63 4.84 -5.73 -10.23
CA ASN A 63 3.66 -6.60 -10.06
C ASN A 63 2.85 -6.20 -8.82
N LYS A 64 3.51 -5.85 -7.71
CA LYS A 64 2.84 -5.43 -6.49
C LYS A 64 2.11 -4.09 -6.63
N TYR A 65 2.77 -3.04 -7.13
CA TYR A 65 2.24 -1.68 -7.05
C TYR A 65 1.72 -1.10 -8.36
N GLU A 66 2.34 -1.44 -9.49
CA GLU A 66 1.96 -0.94 -10.82
C GLU A 66 0.82 -1.78 -11.40
N PHE A 67 0.99 -3.11 -11.42
CA PHE A 67 -0.01 -4.03 -11.97
C PHE A 67 -1.01 -4.55 -10.94
N ARG A 68 -0.77 -4.28 -9.64
CA ARG A 68 -1.64 -4.71 -8.53
C ARG A 68 -1.96 -6.22 -8.55
N ALA A 69 -1.05 -7.04 -9.07
CA ALA A 69 -1.29 -8.44 -9.43
C ALA A 69 -1.68 -9.36 -8.25
N PHE A 70 -1.38 -8.95 -7.02
CA PHE A 70 -1.63 -9.73 -5.80
C PHE A 70 -2.83 -9.21 -5.00
N VAL A 71 -3.54 -8.19 -5.50
CA VAL A 71 -4.74 -7.63 -4.87
C VAL A 71 -5.98 -8.39 -5.37
N PRO A 72 -6.94 -8.75 -4.51
CA PRO A 72 -8.20 -9.36 -4.94
C PRO A 72 -9.07 -8.36 -5.70
N GLU A 73 -9.66 -8.80 -6.82
CA GLU A 73 -10.53 -8.00 -7.70
C GLU A 73 -11.94 -7.76 -7.12
N TRP A 74 -12.23 -8.19 -5.89
CA TRP A 74 -13.58 -8.09 -5.34
C TRP A 74 -14.02 -6.63 -5.23
N PRO A 75 -15.23 -6.26 -5.69
CA PRO A 75 -15.69 -4.89 -5.67
C PRO A 75 -15.71 -4.38 -4.22
N VAL A 76 -14.92 -3.34 -3.97
CA VAL A 76 -15.05 -2.58 -2.72
C VAL A 76 -16.31 -1.74 -2.85
N PRO A 77 -17.22 -1.79 -1.88
CA PRO A 77 -18.34 -0.85 -1.85
C PRO A 77 -17.80 0.57 -1.93
N ALA A 78 -18.37 1.43 -2.78
CA ALA A 78 -17.91 2.81 -2.94
C ALA A 78 -17.81 3.57 -1.60
N HIS A 79 -18.70 3.23 -0.66
CA HIS A 79 -18.74 3.80 0.69
C HIS A 79 -17.74 3.20 1.69
N ALA A 80 -16.98 2.15 1.36
CA ALA A 80 -16.08 1.50 2.32
C ALA A 80 -14.98 2.44 2.82
N LEU A 81 -14.45 3.28 1.92
CA LEU A 81 -13.49 4.32 2.30
C LEU A 81 -14.12 5.34 3.24
N HIS A 82 -15.36 5.77 2.94
CA HIS A 82 -16.10 6.72 3.76
C HIS A 82 -16.40 6.15 5.15
N VAL A 83 -16.88 4.90 5.23
CA VAL A 83 -17.15 4.23 6.51
C VAL A 83 -15.89 4.10 7.35
N ALA A 84 -14.77 3.68 6.74
CA ALA A 84 -13.50 3.58 7.46
C ALA A 84 -13.04 4.95 7.99
N ALA A 85 -13.23 6.03 7.22
CA ALA A 85 -12.91 7.39 7.66
C ALA A 85 -13.81 7.87 8.82
N LEU A 86 -15.10 7.52 8.83
CA LEU A 86 -16.03 7.90 9.91
C LEU A 86 -15.67 7.28 11.27
N VAL A 87 -15.03 6.11 11.27
CA VAL A 87 -14.66 5.38 12.49
C VAL A 87 -13.17 5.43 12.81
N ASP A 88 -12.41 6.30 12.13
CA ASP A 88 -10.95 6.45 12.27
C ASP A 88 -10.17 5.13 12.04
N ASP A 89 -10.70 4.24 11.18
CA ASP A 89 -10.03 3.00 10.80
C ASP A 89 -9.09 3.22 9.61
N VAL A 90 -7.87 3.65 9.94
CA VAL A 90 -6.77 3.82 8.99
C VAL A 90 -6.47 2.54 8.19
N GLY A 91 -6.62 1.36 8.81
CA GLY A 91 -6.35 0.08 8.16
C GLY A 91 -7.41 -0.28 7.12
N GLY A 92 -8.67 -0.07 7.47
CA GLY A 92 -9.82 -0.20 6.58
C GLY A 92 -9.73 0.78 5.41
N ALA A 93 -9.39 2.03 5.68
CA ALA A 93 -9.21 3.05 4.65
C ALA A 93 -8.09 2.68 3.68
N ALA A 94 -6.92 2.25 4.18
CA ALA A 94 -5.82 1.77 3.36
C ALA A 94 -6.25 0.57 2.49
N THR A 95 -6.95 -0.42 3.07
CA THR A 95 -7.42 -1.60 2.33
C THR A 95 -8.40 -1.24 1.22
N ALA A 96 -9.32 -0.29 1.49
CA ALA A 96 -10.25 0.22 0.48
C ALA A 96 -9.51 0.86 -0.70
N LEU A 97 -8.49 1.69 -0.43
CA LEU A 97 -7.66 2.33 -1.46
C LEU A 97 -6.84 1.32 -2.29
N VAL A 98 -6.24 0.32 -1.63
CA VAL A 98 -5.48 -0.75 -2.31
C VAL A 98 -6.37 -1.49 -3.30
N ARG A 99 -7.62 -1.75 -2.92
CA ARG A 99 -8.60 -2.42 -3.76
C ARG A 99 -9.34 -1.49 -4.75
N GLY A 100 -8.94 -0.22 -4.85
CA GLY A 100 -9.42 0.69 -5.90
C GLY A 100 -10.62 1.57 -5.54
N ALA A 101 -10.94 1.75 -4.26
CA ALA A 101 -11.91 2.77 -3.85
C ALA A 101 -11.43 4.16 -4.32
N SER A 102 -12.34 4.93 -4.91
CA SER A 102 -12.05 6.30 -5.35
C SER A 102 -12.12 7.26 -4.17
N VAL A 103 -11.16 8.18 -4.11
CA VAL A 103 -11.16 9.30 -3.14
C VAL A 103 -12.12 10.41 -3.58
N GLU A 104 -12.49 10.42 -4.87
CA GLU A 104 -13.32 11.44 -5.52
C GLU A 104 -14.77 10.98 -5.73
N ALA A 105 -15.14 9.77 -5.30
CA ALA A 105 -16.52 9.30 -5.37
C ALA A 105 -17.41 10.10 -4.39
N PRO A 106 -18.66 10.42 -4.79
CA PRO A 106 -19.55 11.34 -4.08
C PRO A 106 -19.99 10.86 -2.69
#